data_AF-A0A8X6TXU0-F1
#
_entry.id   AF-A0A8X6TXU0-F1
#
_cell.length_a   1.000
_cell.length_b   1.000
_cell.length_c   1.000
_cell.angle_alpha   90.00
_cell.angle_beta   90.00
_cell.angle_gamma   90.00
#
_symmetry.space_group_name_H-M   'P 1'
#
loop_
_entity.id
_entity.type
_entity.pdbx_description
1 polymer ?
#
loop_
_entity_poly.entity_id
_entity_poly.type
_entity_poly.pdbx_seq_one_letter_code
_entity_poly.pdbx_strand_id
1 'polypeptide(L)'
;MKSAVIVSEKALEASYHVAKLIARQKKPHTVGETLIKSARMEIVTLMLGPNEVKEVNKVSLSADTVKRRIHDMSSDILGTLIKKLLSAEKFALQIDETTIKNKAQLIAIVRFVDEDFIKEHYLFCKEVP
;
A
#
# COMPACT_ATOMS: atom_id res chain seq x y z
N MET A 1 14.14 -24.12 9.06
CA MET A 1 14.93 -22.87 8.94
C MET A 1 14.38 -22.08 7.75
N LYS A 2 13.82 -20.88 7.95
CA LYS A 2 13.46 -20.00 6.83
C LYS A 2 14.75 -19.32 6.37
N SER A 3 15.25 -19.66 5.18
CA SER A 3 16.40 -19.00 4.58
C SER A 3 16.09 -17.51 4.42
N ALA A 4 16.87 -16.64 5.06
CA ALA A 4 16.80 -15.20 4.84
C ALA A 4 17.24 -14.93 3.39
N VAL A 5 16.28 -14.76 2.50
CA VAL A 5 16.54 -14.32 1.13
C VAL A 5 17.06 -12.88 1.25
N ILE A 6 18.33 -12.66 0.96
CA ILE A 6 18.91 -11.33 0.87
C ILE A 6 18.32 -10.68 -0.37
N VAL A 7 17.22 -9.96 -0.19
CA VAL A 7 16.59 -9.17 -1.25
C VAL A 7 17.42 -7.89 -1.40
N SER A 8 17.86 -7.60 -2.62
CA SER A 8 18.49 -6.31 -2.95
C SER A 8 17.61 -5.16 -2.47
N GLU A 9 18.19 -4.17 -1.80
CA GLU A 9 17.47 -2.99 -1.30
C GLU A 9 16.66 -2.31 -2.43
N LYS A 10 17.26 -2.18 -3.61
CA LYS A 10 16.59 -1.65 -4.82
C LYS A 10 15.41 -2.52 -5.26
N ALA A 11 15.52 -3.84 -5.14
CA ALA A 11 14.42 -4.74 -5.51
C ALA A 11 13.26 -4.66 -4.51
N LEU A 12 13.59 -4.47 -3.23
CA LEU A 12 12.61 -4.23 -2.18
C LEU A 12 11.89 -2.89 -2.42
N GLU A 13 12.64 -1.82 -2.63
CA GLU A 13 12.11 -0.48 -2.94
C GLU A 13 11.19 -0.52 -4.18
N ALA A 14 11.65 -1.13 -5.28
CA ALA A 14 10.84 -1.33 -6.48
C ALA A 14 9.52 -2.08 -6.18
N SER A 15 9.54 -3.07 -5.28
CA SER A 15 8.32 -3.79 -4.88
C SER A 15 7.30 -2.88 -4.18
N TYR A 16 7.76 -1.94 -3.35
CA TYR A 16 6.90 -0.93 -2.73
C TYR A 16 6.33 0.04 -3.76
N HIS A 17 7.14 0.51 -4.71
CA HIS A 17 6.67 1.40 -5.78
C HIS A 17 5.58 0.76 -6.63
N VAL A 18 5.77 -0.49 -7.07
CA VAL A 18 4.75 -1.21 -7.85
C VAL A 18 3.50 -1.45 -7.02
N ALA A 19 3.62 -1.88 -5.76
CA ALA A 19 2.47 -2.07 -4.87
C ALA A 19 1.68 -0.77 -4.66
N LYS A 20 2.37 0.37 -4.52
CA LYS A 20 1.75 1.70 -4.44
C LYS A 20 0.97 2.05 -5.70
N LEU A 21 1.51 1.76 -6.89
CA LEU A 21 0.81 1.98 -8.16
C LEU A 21 -0.44 1.12 -8.28
N ILE A 22 -0.36 -0.17 -7.89
CA ILE A 22 -1.51 -1.09 -7.87
C ILE A 22 -2.61 -0.54 -6.95
N ALA A 23 -2.26 -0.11 -5.74
CA ALA A 23 -3.21 0.44 -4.78
C ALA A 23 -3.88 1.73 -5.27
N ARG A 24 -3.10 2.69 -5.81
CA ARG A 24 -3.63 3.96 -6.33
C ARG A 24 -4.59 3.76 -7.49
N GLN A 25 -4.36 2.75 -8.31
CA GLN A 25 -5.25 2.39 -9.43
C GLN A 25 -6.41 1.48 -9.02
N LYS A 26 -6.55 1.16 -7.72
CA LYS A 26 -7.59 0.28 -7.17
C LYS A 26 -7.62 -1.09 -7.88
N LYS A 27 -6.45 -1.63 -8.25
CA LYS A 27 -6.35 -2.92 -8.93
C LYS A 27 -6.23 -4.07 -7.91
N PRO A 28 -6.66 -5.30 -8.27
CA PRO A 28 -6.47 -6.47 -7.43
C PRO A 28 -4.98 -6.72 -7.14
N HIS A 29 -4.66 -7.23 -5.94
CA HIS A 29 -3.27 -7.56 -5.58
C HIS A 29 -2.63 -8.58 -6.54
N THR A 30 -3.44 -9.45 -7.16
CA THR A 30 -3.02 -10.47 -8.12
C THR A 30 -2.48 -9.88 -9.43
N VAL A 31 -2.75 -8.62 -9.76
CA VAL A 31 -2.25 -8.01 -11.01
C VAL A 31 -0.71 -8.01 -11.10
N GLY A 32 -0.03 -8.01 -9.95
CA GLY A 32 1.42 -8.10 -9.86
C GLY A 32 1.96 -9.38 -10.50
N GLU A 33 1.33 -10.52 -10.22
CA GLU A 33 1.74 -11.84 -10.71
C GLU A 33 1.08 -12.22 -12.03
N THR A 34 -0.17 -11.80 -12.27
CA THR A 34 -0.93 -12.19 -13.47
C THR A 34 -0.57 -11.39 -14.72
N LEU A 35 -0.07 -10.16 -14.57
CA LEU A 35 0.23 -9.28 -15.71
C LEU A 35 1.59 -8.61 -15.60
N ILE A 36 1.86 -7.90 -14.51
CA ILE A 36 3.05 -7.04 -14.40
C ILE A 36 4.34 -7.86 -14.47
N LYS A 37 4.35 -9.04 -13.84
CA LYS A 37 5.50 -9.96 -13.87
C LYS A 37 5.84 -10.44 -15.28
N SER A 38 4.85 -10.77 -16.10
CA SER A 38 5.10 -11.20 -17.49
C SER A 38 5.50 -10.01 -18.36
N ALA A 39 4.77 -8.89 -18.27
CA ALA A 39 5.04 -7.69 -19.05
C ALA A 39 6.46 -7.14 -18.82
N ARG A 40 6.91 -7.07 -17.55
CA ARG A 40 8.27 -6.60 -17.25
C ARG A 40 9.35 -7.53 -17.84
N MET A 41 9.09 -8.85 -17.89
CA MET A 41 10.04 -9.81 -18.43
C MET A 41 10.17 -9.65 -19.94
N GLU A 42 9.05 -9.49 -20.66
CA GLU A 42 9.06 -9.25 -22.10
C GLU A 42 9.79 -7.95 -22.45
N ILE A 43 9.47 -6.85 -21.76
CA ILE A 43 10.11 -5.54 -21.99
C ILE A 43 11.62 -5.62 -21.77
N VAL A 44 12.07 -6.19 -20.64
CA VAL A 44 13.52 -6.29 -20.32
C VAL A 44 14.23 -7.19 -21.32
N THR A 45 13.62 -8.32 -21.68
CA THR A 45 14.21 -9.25 -22.65
C THR A 45 14.40 -8.59 -24.02
N LEU A 46 13.40 -7.85 -24.50
CA LEU A 46 13.44 -7.19 -25.80
C LEU A 46 14.37 -5.97 -25.82
N MET A 47 14.40 -5.18 -24.76
CA MET A 47 15.12 -3.90 -24.73
C MET A 47 16.56 -4.02 -24.25
N LEU A 48 16.81 -4.90 -23.28
CA LEU A 48 18.10 -5.00 -22.57
C LEU A 48 18.79 -6.34 -22.79
N GLY A 49 18.02 -7.38 -23.12
CA GLY A 49 18.52 -8.72 -23.36
C GLY A 49 18.07 -9.72 -22.29
N PRO A 50 18.28 -11.02 -22.54
CA PRO A 50 17.85 -12.09 -21.64
C PRO A 50 18.70 -12.20 -20.36
N ASN A 51 19.90 -11.64 -20.33
CA ASN A 51 20.81 -11.75 -19.18
C ASN A 51 20.34 -10.86 -18.00
N GLU A 52 19.67 -9.76 -18.33
CA GLU A 52 19.22 -8.71 -17.44
C GLU A 52 17.92 -9.08 -16.69
N VAL A 53 17.18 -10.05 -17.23
CA VAL A 53 15.91 -10.55 -16.68
C VAL A 53 16.08 -11.10 -15.26
N LYS A 54 17.24 -11.68 -14.94
CA LYS A 54 17.53 -12.25 -13.61
C LYS A 54 17.49 -11.19 -12.51
N GLU A 55 17.98 -9.97 -12.79
CA GLU A 55 18.00 -8.89 -11.81
C GLU A 55 16.59 -8.36 -11.54
N VAL A 56 15.79 -8.12 -12.58
CA VAL A 56 14.42 -7.61 -12.44
C VAL A 56 13.50 -8.66 -11.80
N ASN A 57 13.80 -9.95 -11.97
CA ASN A 57 13.06 -11.03 -11.32
C ASN A 57 13.21 -11.08 -9.79
N LYS A 58 14.22 -10.41 -9.22
CA LYS A 58 14.36 -10.27 -7.76
C LYS A 58 13.24 -9.43 -7.14
N VAL A 59 12.54 -8.60 -7.93
CA VAL A 59 11.38 -7.83 -7.45
C VAL A 59 10.21 -8.78 -7.25
N SER A 60 9.84 -9.04 -5.99
CA SER A 60 8.70 -9.88 -5.64
C SER A 60 7.38 -9.12 -5.86
N LEU A 61 6.48 -9.68 -6.66
CA LEU A 61 5.16 -9.12 -7.00
C LEU A 61 4.01 -10.12 -6.80
N SER A 62 4.21 -11.15 -5.97
CA SER A 62 3.11 -12.07 -5.62
C SER A 62 1.96 -11.30 -4.95
N ALA A 63 0.74 -11.82 -5.06
CA ALA A 63 -0.42 -11.18 -4.43
C ALA A 63 -0.21 -10.91 -2.92
N ASP A 64 0.40 -11.86 -2.20
CA ASP A 64 0.76 -11.70 -0.79
C ASP A 64 1.82 -10.63 -0.55
N THR A 65 2.79 -10.49 -1.46
CA THR A 65 3.80 -9.44 -1.35
C THR A 65 3.17 -8.08 -1.56
N VAL A 66 2.40 -7.91 -2.63
CA VAL A 66 1.69 -6.66 -2.91
C VAL A 66 0.80 -6.28 -1.73
N LYS A 67 -0.01 -7.22 -1.21
CA LYS A 67 -0.84 -7.02 -0.02
C LYS A 67 -0.03 -6.52 1.17
N ARG A 68 1.09 -7.19 1.48
CA ARG A 68 1.96 -6.83 2.60
C ARG A 68 2.55 -5.44 2.43
N ARG A 69 3.09 -5.11 1.25
CA ARG A 69 3.67 -3.79 0.98
C ARG A 69 2.63 -2.67 1.12
N ILE A 70 1.41 -2.89 0.65
CA ILE A 70 0.29 -1.94 0.83
C ILE A 70 -0.05 -1.78 2.31
N HIS A 71 -0.14 -2.89 3.05
CA HIS A 71 -0.42 -2.87 4.48
C HIS A 71 0.68 -2.15 5.28
N ASP A 72 1.95 -2.43 5.00
CA ASP A 72 3.10 -1.78 5.64
C ASP A 72 3.04 -0.25 5.41
N MET A 73 2.85 0.19 4.16
CA MET A 73 2.71 1.62 3.83
C MET A 73 1.49 2.24 4.53
N SER A 74 0.35 1.54 4.57
CA SER A 74 -0.85 2.04 5.24
C SER A 74 -0.64 2.15 6.75
N SER A 75 0.11 1.23 7.35
CA SER A 75 0.42 1.23 8.78
C SER A 75 1.35 2.38 9.14
N ASP A 76 2.33 2.66 8.29
CA ASP A 76 3.24 3.81 8.45
C ASP A 76 2.49 5.15 8.35
N ILE A 77 1.60 5.30 7.36
CA ILE A 77 0.73 6.47 7.23
C ILE A 77 -0.15 6.64 8.47
N LEU A 78 -0.80 5.56 8.93
CA LEU A 78 -1.63 5.59 10.13
C LEU A 78 -0.81 5.96 11.37
N GLY A 79 0.37 5.37 11.54
CA GLY A 79 1.26 5.69 12.66
C GLY A 79 1.67 7.17 12.66
N THR A 80 1.95 7.73 11.50
CA THR A 80 2.24 9.18 11.34
C THR A 80 1.01 10.03 11.69
N LEU A 81 -0.17 9.65 11.21
CA LEU A 81 -1.42 10.34 11.53
C LEU A 81 -1.70 10.33 13.04
N ILE A 82 -1.57 9.18 13.70
CA ILE A 82 -1.78 9.06 15.14
C ILE A 82 -0.81 9.96 15.91
N LYS A 83 0.48 9.98 15.54
CA LYS A 83 1.46 10.88 16.18
C LYS A 83 1.02 12.35 16.07
N LYS A 84 0.56 12.77 14.90
CA LYS A 84 0.06 14.15 14.68
C LYS A 84 -1.18 14.46 15.50
N LEU A 85 -2.15 13.54 15.55
CA LEU A 85 -3.36 13.70 16.35
C LEU A 85 -3.05 13.79 17.84
N LEU A 86 -2.10 12.99 18.34
CA LEU A 86 -1.67 13.04 19.74
C LEU A 86 -0.97 14.36 20.11
N SER A 87 -0.30 15.00 19.15
CA SER A 87 0.30 16.33 19.34
C SER A 87 -0.65 17.50 19.05
N ALA A 88 -1.82 17.25 18.45
CA ALA A 88 -2.74 18.30 18.07
C ALA A 88 -3.47 18.84 19.31
N GLU A 89 -3.56 20.18 19.43
CA GLU A 89 -4.33 20.80 20.52
C GLU A 89 -5.83 20.42 20.42
N LYS A 90 -6.34 20.39 19.19
CA LYS A 90 -7.74 20.11 18.89
C LYS A 90 -7.85 19.30 17.60
N PHE A 91 -8.78 18.36 17.59
CA PHE A 91 -9.21 17.65 16.40
C PHE A 91 -10.72 17.41 16.47
N ALA A 92 -11.35 17.25 15.30
CA ALA A 92 -12.71 16.79 15.16
C ALA A 92 -12.71 15.35 14.63
N LEU A 93 -13.62 14.53 15.13
CA LEU A 93 -13.86 13.17 14.66
C LEU A 93 -15.26 13.13 14.03
N GLN A 94 -15.32 12.82 12.74
CA GLN A 94 -16.56 12.52 12.05
C GLN A 94 -16.71 11.01 11.97
N ILE A 95 -17.86 10.51 12.43
CA ILE A 95 -18.23 9.10 12.34
C ILE A 95 -19.46 9.00 11.45
N ASP A 96 -19.43 8.08 10.51
CA ASP A 96 -20.53 7.82 9.58
C ASP A 96 -20.76 6.31 9.43
N GLU A 97 -22.00 5.92 9.16
CA GLU A 97 -22.38 4.53 8.90
C GLU A 97 -22.70 4.36 7.42
N THR A 98 -22.10 3.35 6.79
CA THR A 98 -22.38 3.01 5.40
C THR A 98 -22.56 1.50 5.24
N THR A 99 -23.22 1.07 4.16
CA THR A 99 -23.46 -0.36 3.90
C THR A 99 -22.62 -0.82 2.72
N ILE A 100 -21.70 -1.75 2.96
CA ILE A 100 -20.87 -2.38 1.92
C ILE A 100 -21.17 -3.87 1.90
N LYS A 101 -21.68 -4.39 0.77
CA LYS A 101 -22.03 -5.83 0.60
C LYS A 101 -22.96 -6.35 1.70
N ASN A 102 -24.03 -5.62 2.01
CA ASN A 102 -25.01 -5.92 3.06
C ASN A 102 -24.44 -6.03 4.48
N LYS A 103 -23.26 -5.47 4.72
CA LYS A 103 -22.65 -5.34 6.04
C LYS A 103 -22.54 -3.87 6.37
N ALA A 104 -23.03 -3.48 7.55
CA ALA A 104 -22.86 -2.14 8.07
C ALA A 104 -21.37 -1.90 8.38
N GLN A 105 -20.89 -0.71 8.02
CA GLN A 105 -19.50 -0.29 8.13
C GLN A 105 -19.47 1.07 8.79
N LEU A 106 -18.70 1.19 9.87
CA LEU A 106 -18.43 2.46 10.53
C LEU A 106 -17.17 3.08 9.95
N ILE A 107 -17.30 4.28 9.39
CA ILE A 107 -16.20 5.07 8.86
C ILE A 107 -15.87 6.19 9.84
N ALA A 108 -14.58 6.35 10.14
CA ALA A 108 -14.06 7.43 10.96
C ALA A 108 -13.12 8.32 10.12
N ILE A 109 -13.39 9.61 10.12
CA ILE A 109 -12.59 10.65 9.47
C ILE A 109 -12.18 11.67 10.55
N VAL A 110 -10.92 12.07 10.55
CA VAL A 110 -10.39 13.08 11.47
C VAL A 110 -10.07 14.37 10.73
N ARG A 111 -10.35 15.50 11.38
CA ARG A 111 -9.92 16.83 10.94
C ARG A 111 -9.09 17.48 12.03
N PHE A 112 -7.90 17.97 11.71
CA PHE A 112 -7.00 18.62 12.67
C PHE A 112 -6.17 19.70 11.98
N VAL A 113 -5.60 20.62 12.76
CA VAL A 113 -4.69 21.64 12.25
C VAL A 113 -3.28 21.06 12.17
N ASP A 114 -2.65 21.15 11.01
CA ASP A 114 -1.29 20.69 10.73
C ASP A 114 -0.59 21.76 9.90
N GLU A 115 0.42 22.41 10.48
CA GLU A 115 1.17 23.52 9.86
C GLU A 115 0.23 24.65 9.38
N ASP A 116 -0.68 25.09 10.25
CA ASP A 116 -1.69 26.15 10.01
C ASP A 116 -2.81 25.81 9.01
N PHE A 117 -2.80 24.60 8.43
CA PHE A 117 -3.88 24.14 7.55
C PHE A 117 -4.76 23.10 8.25
N ILE A 118 -6.07 23.18 8.03
CA ILE A 118 -6.98 22.10 8.41
C ILE A 118 -6.79 20.96 7.42
N LYS A 119 -6.32 19.81 7.92
CA LYS A 119 -6.19 18.58 7.14
C LYS A 119 -7.27 17.60 7.55
N GLU A 120 -7.83 16.92 6.55
CA GLU A 120 -8.78 15.83 6.72
C GLU A 120 -8.10 14.51 6.34
N HIS A 121 -8.22 13.52 7.21
CA HIS A 121 -7.67 12.19 6.96
C HIS A 121 -8.66 11.10 7.35
N TYR A 122 -8.70 10.05 6.54
CA TYR A 122 -9.34 8.79 6.89
C TYR A 122 -8.58 8.12 8.03
N LEU A 123 -9.31 7.72 9.08
CA LEU A 123 -8.74 7.03 10.25
C LEU A 123 -8.95 5.52 10.17
N PHE A 124 -10.20 5.06 10.03
CA PHE A 124 -10.52 3.65 9.83
C PHE A 124 -11.91 3.45 9.21
N CYS A 125 -12.15 2.22 8.74
CA CYS A 125 -13.44 1.67 8.34
C CYS A 125 -13.50 0.26 8.90
N LYS A 126 -14.51 -0.02 9.72
CA LYS A 126 -14.68 -1.32 10.35
C LYS A 126 -16.11 -1.78 10.21
N GLU A 127 -16.27 -3.06 9.92
CA GLU A 127 -17.57 -3.72 9.98
C GLU A 127 -18.08 -3.67 11.42
N VAL A 128 -19.33 -3.26 11.59
CA VAL A 128 -20.01 -3.30 12.90
C VAL A 128 -20.81 -4.60 13.03
N PRO A 129 -20.94 -5.15 14.26
CA PRO A 129 -21.67 -6.40 14.51
C PRO A 129 -23.14 -6.37 14.05
#